data_AF-A0A3D4DPG2-F1
#
_entry.id   AF-A0A3D4DPG2-F1
#
_cell.length_a   1.000
_cell.length_b   1.000
_cell.length_c   1.000
_cell.angle_alpha   90.00
_cell.angle_beta   90.00
_cell.angle_gamma   90.00
#
_symmetry.space_group_name_H-M   'P 1'
#
loop_
_entity.id
_entity.type
_entity.pdbx_description
1 polymer ?
#
loop_
_entity_poly.entity_id
_entity_poly.type
_entity_poly.pdbx_seq_one_letter_code
_entity_poly.pdbx_strand_id
1 'polypeptide(L)' 'MRVASHDIVEDFDVAQDVFDFREVDTAFGALTLGEDADGDATVQWSSGNIEEADILIELRGVALADVTEDLFLF' A
#
# COMPACT_ATOMS: atom_id res chain seq x y z
N MET A 1 -5.69 17.96 8.57
CA MET A 1 -5.13 16.62 8.69
C MET A 1 -6.15 15.69 8.07
N ARG A 2 -5.91 15.18 6.85
CA ARG A 2 -6.77 14.15 6.25
C ARG A 2 -6.57 12.87 7.06
N VAL A 3 -7.64 12.11 7.25
CA VAL A 3 -7.58 10.84 7.98
C VAL A 3 -7.18 9.78 6.96
N ALA A 4 -6.03 9.16 7.15
CA ALA A 4 -5.66 7.95 6.45
C ALA A 4 -6.08 6.75 7.30
N SER A 5 -6.68 5.74 6.68
CA SER A 5 -6.69 4.40 7.27
C SER A 5 -5.25 3.91 7.27
N HIS A 6 -4.75 3.54 8.45
CA HIS A 6 -3.40 3.03 8.60
C HIS A 6 -3.46 1.57 9.05
N ASP A 7 -3.04 0.69 8.15
CA ASP A 7 -3.00 -0.75 8.38
C ASP A 7 -1.55 -1.24 8.39
N ILE A 8 -1.24 -2.19 9.28
CA ILE A 8 0.08 -2.81 9.41
C ILE A 8 -0.07 -4.29 9.13
N VAL A 9 0.70 -4.81 8.17
CA VAL A 9 0.72 -6.22 7.79
C VAL A 9 2.08 -6.80 8.20
N GLU A 10 2.06 -7.82 9.06
CA GLU A 10 3.29 -8.33 9.73
C GLU A 10 3.88 -9.61 9.12
N ASP A 11 3.17 -10.29 8.22
CA ASP A 11 3.58 -11.58 7.65
C ASP A 11 3.22 -11.65 6.15
N PHE A 12 3.47 -10.56 5.43
CA PHE A 12 3.17 -10.48 3.99
C PHE A 12 4.24 -11.25 3.19
N ASP A 13 3.83 -12.28 2.47
CA ASP A 13 4.71 -13.06 1.59
C ASP A 13 4.62 -12.54 0.15
N VAL A 14 5.65 -11.82 -0.30
CA VAL A 14 5.74 -11.26 -1.67
C VAL A 14 5.68 -12.32 -2.79
N ALA A 15 5.86 -13.61 -2.48
CA ALA A 15 5.75 -14.69 -3.47
C ALA A 15 4.34 -15.31 -3.55
N GLN A 16 3.46 -15.04 -2.57
CA GLN A 16 2.16 -15.70 -2.44
C GLN A 16 1.00 -14.73 -2.29
N ASP A 17 1.21 -13.64 -1.57
CA ASP A 17 0.19 -12.66 -1.21
C ASP A 17 0.03 -11.58 -2.27
N VAL A 18 -1.18 -11.03 -2.33
CA VAL A 18 -1.56 -9.96 -3.26
C VAL A 18 -2.47 -8.96 -2.57
N PHE A 19 -2.37 -7.71 -2.97
CA PHE A 19 -3.33 -6.68 -2.63
C PHE A 19 -4.44 -6.63 -3.65
N ASP A 20 -5.68 -6.64 -3.17
CA ASP A 20 -6.87 -6.52 -4.02
C ASP A 20 -7.43 -5.09 -3.94
N PHE A 21 -7.19 -4.32 -4.99
CA PHE A 21 -7.68 -2.96 -5.20
C PHE A 21 -8.80 -2.89 -6.24
N ARG A 22 -9.37 -4.02 -6.69
CA ARG A 22 -10.42 -4.04 -7.75
C ARG A 22 -11.71 -3.29 -7.40
N GLU A 23 -11.95 -3.06 -6.11
CA GLU A 23 -13.10 -2.28 -5.64
C GLU A 23 -12.79 -0.79 -5.49
N VAL A 24 -11.51 -0.41 -5.63
CA VAL A 24 -11.03 0.96 -5.54
C VAL A 24 -10.71 1.42 -6.97
N ASP A 25 -11.32 2.52 -7.43
CA ASP A 25 -11.06 3.09 -8.77
C ASP A 25 -9.67 3.75 -8.81
N THR A 26 -8.62 2.92 -8.76
CA THR A 26 -7.22 3.32 -8.69
C THR A 26 -6.37 2.43 -9.61
N ALA A 27 -5.09 2.78 -9.75
CA ALA A 27 -4.11 2.05 -10.54
C ALA A 27 -2.74 2.12 -9.85
N PHE A 28 -1.82 1.23 -10.23
CA PHE A 28 -0.50 1.17 -9.62
C PHE A 28 0.25 2.51 -9.64
N GLY A 29 0.18 3.24 -10.75
CA GLY A 29 0.81 4.55 -10.88
C GLY A 29 0.22 5.66 -10.00
N ALA A 30 -0.93 5.43 -9.37
CA ALA A 30 -1.52 6.34 -8.38
C ALA A 30 -1.08 6.03 -6.95
N LEU A 31 -0.40 4.89 -6.72
CA LEU A 31 0.17 4.53 -5.44
C LEU A 31 1.50 5.27 -5.25
N THR A 32 1.72 5.73 -4.02
CA THR A 32 3.02 6.23 -3.57
C THR A 32 3.66 5.14 -2.72
N LEU A 33 4.73 4.54 -3.24
CA LEU A 33 5.52 3.56 -2.51
C LEU A 33 6.68 4.25 -1.79
N GLY A 34 6.96 3.84 -0.57
CA GLY A 34 8.03 4.38 0.25
C GLY A 34 8.65 3.32 1.16
N GLU A 35 9.61 3.76 1.96
CA GLU A 35 10.26 2.95 2.99
C GLU A 35 10.20 3.75 4.28
N ASP A 36 9.92 3.08 5.38
CA ASP A 36 9.88 3.71 6.70
C ASP A 36 11.29 3.83 7.32
N ALA A 37 11.36 4.17 8.62
CA ALA A 37 12.65 4.33 9.30
C ALA A 37 13.35 3.01 9.64
N ASP A 38 12.60 1.90 9.68
CA ASP A 38 13.08 0.57 10.02
C ASP A 38 13.45 -0.25 8.75
N GLY A 39 13.12 0.27 7.57
CA GLY A 39 13.41 -0.34 6.27
C GLY A 39 12.21 -1.10 5.68
N ASP A 40 11.04 -0.96 6.30
CA ASP A 40 9.80 -1.63 5.91
C ASP A 40 9.10 -0.85 4.79
N ALA A 41 8.56 -1.60 3.82
CA ALA A 41 7.87 -1.00 2.69
C ALA A 41 6.55 -0.37 3.14
N THR A 42 6.26 0.81 2.57
CA THR A 42 4.98 1.49 2.77
C THR A 42 4.28 1.69 1.45
N VAL A 43 2.97 1.41 1.43
CA VAL A 43 2.09 1.64 0.29
C VAL A 43 1.07 2.68 0.68
N GLN A 44 1.08 3.82 -0.01
CA GLN A 44 0.13 4.89 0.23
C GLN A 44 -0.72 5.13 -1.01
N TRP A 45 -2.02 5.32 -0.81
CA TRP A 45 -2.94 5.81 -1.83
C TRP A 45 -3.67 7.03 -1.31
N SER A 46 -3.71 8.10 -2.11
CA SER A 46 -4.58 9.23 -1.82
C SER A 46 -5.79 9.20 -2.74
N SER A 47 -6.98 9.16 -2.13
CA SER A 47 -8.25 9.16 -2.87
C SER A 47 -8.48 10.49 -3.60
N GLY A 48 -7.86 11.57 -3.12
CA GLY A 48 -8.13 12.93 -3.59
C GLY A 48 -9.49 13.47 -3.16
N ASN A 49 -10.44 12.60 -2.79
CA ASN A 49 -11.77 12.88 -2.30
C ASN A 49 -11.76 13.12 -0.78
N ILE A 50 -12.52 14.10 -0.29
CA ILE A 50 -12.62 14.37 1.15
C ILE A 50 -13.54 13.38 1.88
N GLU A 51 -14.43 12.71 1.13
CA GLU A 51 -15.39 11.74 1.66
C GLU A 51 -14.81 10.32 1.73
N GLU A 52 -13.67 10.09 1.07
CA GLU A 52 -12.96 8.81 1.07
C GLU A 52 -11.66 8.95 1.84
N ALA A 53 -11.41 8.03 2.78
CA ALA A 53 -10.16 8.01 3.52
C ALA A 53 -8.99 7.69 2.58
N ASP A 54 -7.85 8.36 2.81
CA ASP A 54 -6.59 7.94 2.21
C ASP A 54 -6.18 6.57 2.82
N ILE A 55 -5.37 5.80 2.12
CA ILE A 55 -4.87 4.50 2.60
C ILE A 55 -3.36 4.61 2.84
N LEU A 56 -2.89 4.09 3.96
CA LEU A 56 -1.48 3.83 4.25
C LEU A 56 -1.36 2.40 4.77
N ILE A 57 -0.51 1.61 4.12
CA ILE A 57 -0.21 0.23 4.50
C ILE A 57 1.29 0.13 4.78
N GLU A 58 1.66 -0.37 5.96
CA GLU A 58 3.02 -0.73 6.35
C GLU A 58 3.19 -2.25 6.22
N LEU A 59 4.24 -2.69 5.51
CA LEU A 59 4.55 -4.11 5.29
C LEU A 59 5.81 -4.46 6.07
N ARG A 60 5.62 -4.94 7.31
CA ARG A 60 6.75 -5.23 8.18
C ARG A 60 7.55 -6.42 7.68
N GLY A 61 8.87 -6.24 7.63
CA GLY A 61 9.81 -7.25 7.15
C GLY A 61 9.84 -7.38 5.62
N VAL A 62 9.14 -6.52 4.88
CA VAL A 62 9.16 -6.49 3.42
C VAL A 62 9.95 -5.28 2.95
N ALA A 63 10.96 -5.48 2.11
CA ALA A 63 11.73 -4.38 1.55
C ALA A 63 10.97 -3.72 0.39
N LEU A 64 11.10 -2.39 0.25
CA LEU A 64 10.46 -1.64 -0.84
C LEU A 64 10.82 -2.19 -2.24
N ALA A 65 12.05 -2.69 -2.41
CA ALA A 65 12.51 -3.26 -3.67
C ALA A 65 11.73 -4.52 -4.11
N ASP A 66 11.09 -5.20 -3.16
CA ASP A 66 10.28 -6.40 -3.42
C ASP A 66 8.81 -6.04 -3.73
N VAL A 67 8.39 -4.79 -3.47
CA VAL A 67 7.04 -4.30 -3.76
C VAL A 67 6.94 -3.86 -5.23
N THR A 68 6.38 -4.73 -6.05
CA THR A 68 6.23 -4.51 -7.50
C THR A 68 4.76 -4.52 -7.91
N GLU A 69 4.48 -4.05 -9.15
CA GLU A 69 3.11 -3.98 -9.69
C GLU A 69 2.39 -5.33 -9.70
N ASP A 70 3.13 -6.43 -9.83
CA ASP A 70 2.57 -7.80 -9.87
C ASP A 70 1.87 -8.20 -8.55
N LEU A 71 2.15 -7.50 -7.45
CA LEU A 71 1.50 -7.72 -6.16
C LEU A 71 0.09 -7.10 -6.08
N PHE A 72 -0.32 -6.30 -7.06
CA PHE A 72 -1.55 -5.51 -6.99
C PHE A 72 -2.55 -5.94 -8.06
N LEU A 73 -3.77 -6.21 -7.63
CA LEU A 73 -4.91 -6.45 -8.51
C LEU A 73 -5.76 -5.18 -8.57
N PHE A 74 -5.92 -4.60 -9.76
CA PHE A 74 -6.81 -3.47 -10.05
C PHE A 74 -7.99 -3.92 -10.90
#